data_AF-A0A351G7W7-F1
#
_entry.id   AF-A0A351G7W7-F1
#
_cell.length_a   1.000
_cell.length_b   1.000
_cell.length_c   1.000
_cell.angle_alpha   90.00
_cell.angle_beta   90.00
_cell.angle_gamma   90.00
#
_symmetry.space_group_name_H-M   'P 1'
#
loop_
_entity.id
_entity.type
_entity.pdbx_description
1 polymer ?
#
loop_
_entity_poly.entity_id
_entity_poly.type
_entity_poly.pdbx_seq_one_letter_code
_entity_poly.pdbx_strand_id
1 'polypeptide(L)'
;MNWITKVVNIKLSEKYIPWVLLGVSVIAYGVMIQALGYYWDDWEILYLSAAAETPSDIFLYPFRPLHVLLDIVSVRLIGFNPLPWHILMLVIRFLGGLVFWRLLKAIWPGHKARNTWAAVVFLVYPSFLQQSMAVVYRQHFTTALFYLFSVYLMVLSVKAW
;
A
#
# COMPACT_ATOMS: atom_id res chain seq x y z
N MET A 1 -5.94 19.14 -30.20
CA MET A 1 -6.95 18.85 -29.16
C MET A 1 -7.55 17.43 -29.27
N ASN A 2 -6.81 16.42 -29.77
CA ASN A 2 -7.36 15.06 -30.09
C ASN A 2 -6.59 13.87 -29.48
N TRP A 3 -5.55 14.13 -28.67
CA TRP A 3 -4.75 13.07 -28.04
C TRP A 3 -5.30 12.67 -26.66
N ILE A 4 -5.85 13.63 -25.91
CA ILE A 4 -6.49 13.39 -24.60
C ILE A 4 -7.66 12.40 -24.74
N THR A 5 -8.48 12.54 -25.78
CA THR A 5 -9.61 11.62 -26.06
C THR A 5 -9.16 10.22 -26.47
N LYS A 6 -7.98 10.07 -27.08
CA LYS A 6 -7.42 8.76 -27.48
C LYS A 6 -6.90 7.97 -26.27
N VAL A 7 -6.24 8.63 -25.32
CA VAL A 7 -5.74 7.97 -24.09
C VAL A 7 -6.89 7.49 -23.20
N VAL A 8 -8.02 8.20 -23.20
CA VAL A 8 -9.23 7.82 -22.44
C VAL A 8 -9.97 6.62 -23.05
N ASN A 9 -9.76 6.33 -24.34
CA ASN A 9 -10.47 5.28 -25.08
C ASN A 9 -9.72 3.94 -25.20
N ILE A 10 -8.73 3.68 -24.33
CA ILE A 10 -8.08 2.37 -24.29
C ILE A 10 -9.10 1.34 -23.80
N LYS A 11 -9.59 0.50 -24.73
CA LYS A 11 -10.46 -0.66 -24.43
C LYS A 11 -9.62 -1.78 -23.82
N LEU A 12 -9.11 -1.60 -22.60
CA LEU A 12 -8.44 -2.67 -21.87
C LEU A 12 -9.48 -3.61 -21.25
N SER A 13 -9.31 -4.92 -21.44
CA SER A 13 -10.15 -5.89 -20.73
C SER A 13 -9.88 -5.82 -19.23
N GLU A 14 -10.95 -5.91 -18.43
CA GLU A 14 -10.86 -5.83 -16.96
C GLU A 14 -9.92 -6.87 -16.35
N LYS A 15 -9.77 -8.03 -17.00
CA LYS A 15 -8.86 -9.09 -16.56
C LYS A 15 -7.40 -8.66 -16.53
N TYR A 16 -7.03 -7.65 -17.32
CA TYR A 16 -5.66 -7.13 -17.38
C TYR A 16 -5.40 -5.97 -16.43
N ILE A 17 -6.44 -5.39 -15.82
CA ILE A 17 -6.27 -4.24 -14.92
C ILE A 17 -5.38 -4.56 -13.71
N PRO A 18 -5.50 -5.73 -13.03
CA PRO A 18 -4.57 -6.08 -11.97
C PRO A 18 -3.10 -6.10 -12.43
N TRP A 19 -2.84 -6.58 -13.65
CA TRP A 19 -1.49 -6.59 -14.22
C TRP A 19 -0.98 -5.20 -14.56
N VAL A 20 -1.86 -4.31 -15.05
CA VAL A 20 -1.51 -2.89 -15.25
C VAL A 20 -1.16 -2.23 -13.92
N LEU A 21 -1.97 -2.43 -12.88
CA LEU A 21 -1.69 -1.87 -11.56
C LEU A 21 -0.38 -2.42 -10.97
N LEU A 22 -0.10 -3.71 -11.17
CA LEU A 22 1.18 -4.30 -10.77
C LEU A 22 2.35 -3.69 -11.55
N GLY A 23 2.22 -3.53 -12.86
CA GLY A 23 3.25 -2.88 -13.68
C GLY A 23 3.50 -1.44 -13.23
N VAL A 24 2.44 -0.67 -12.95
CA VAL A 24 2.54 0.69 -12.44
C VAL A 24 3.20 0.73 -11.06
N SER A 25 2.87 -0.17 -10.12
CA SER A 25 3.52 -0.18 -8.81
C SER A 25 5.00 -0.52 -8.91
N VAL A 26 5.37 -1.49 -9.76
CA VAL A 26 6.77 -1.87 -9.99
C VAL A 26 7.55 -0.73 -10.63
N ILE A 27 6.97 -0.03 -11.61
CA ILE A 27 7.63 1.14 -12.24
C ILE A 27 7.79 2.28 -11.24
N ALA A 28 6.74 2.59 -10.47
CA ALA A 28 6.75 3.73 -9.55
C ALA A 28 7.65 3.51 -8.33
N TYR A 29 7.70 2.28 -7.79
CA TYR A 29 8.36 2.00 -6.53
C TYR A 29 9.41 0.90 -6.61
N GLY A 30 9.23 -0.10 -7.48
CA GLY A 30 10.06 -1.30 -7.55
C GLY A 30 11.42 -1.12 -8.21
N VAL A 31 11.55 -0.21 -9.18
CA VAL A 31 12.79 -0.05 -9.99
C VAL A 31 14.00 0.28 -9.11
N MET A 32 13.84 1.12 -8.10
CA MET A 32 14.94 1.58 -7.24
C MET A 32 15.07 0.83 -5.93
N ILE A 33 14.25 -0.20 -5.64
CA ILE A 33 14.22 -0.87 -4.34
C ILE A 33 15.59 -1.38 -3.88
N GLN A 34 16.42 -1.88 -4.80
CA GLN A 34 17.75 -2.39 -4.45
C GLN A 34 18.74 -1.29 -4.04
N ALA A 35 18.50 -0.04 -4.43
CA ALA A 35 19.31 1.11 -4.07
C ALA A 35 18.79 1.83 -2.81
N LEU A 36 17.66 1.40 -2.24
CA LEU A 36 17.08 2.03 -1.07
C LEU A 36 17.57 1.37 0.23
N GLY A 37 17.88 2.20 1.22
CA GLY A 37 18.14 1.80 2.60
C GLY A 37 16.98 2.16 3.53
N TYR A 38 17.33 2.50 4.76
CA TYR A 38 16.41 3.00 5.79
C TYR A 38 16.54 4.50 5.95
N TYR A 39 15.42 5.16 6.21
CA TYR A 39 15.37 6.62 6.31
C TYR A 39 14.65 7.04 7.59
N TRP A 40 15.19 8.09 8.23
CA TRP A 40 14.58 8.78 9.38
C TRP A 40 14.12 7.77 10.45
N ASP A 41 12.83 7.76 10.77
CA ASP A 41 12.22 7.00 11.85
C ASP A 41 12.27 5.47 11.60
N ASP A 42 12.60 5.00 10.39
CA ASP A 42 12.83 3.58 10.13
C ASP A 42 13.90 3.01 11.08
N TRP A 43 14.96 3.79 11.35
CA TRP A 43 16.04 3.40 12.25
C TRP A 43 15.56 3.25 13.69
N GLU A 44 14.70 4.14 14.14
CA GLU A 44 14.14 4.11 15.49
C GLU A 44 13.28 2.85 15.69
N ILE A 45 12.37 2.56 14.75
CA ILE A 45 11.52 1.37 14.82
C ILE A 45 12.35 0.09 14.78
N LEU A 46 13.37 0.02 13.91
CA LEU A 46 14.26 -1.14 13.83
C LEU A 46 15.02 -1.35 15.13
N TYR A 47 15.62 -0.30 15.69
CA TYR A 47 16.39 -0.38 16.93
C TYR A 47 15.52 -0.79 18.11
N LEU A 48 14.40 -0.10 18.33
CA LEU A 48 13.51 -0.35 19.46
C LEU A 48 12.88 -1.74 19.38
N SER A 49 12.45 -2.16 18.18
CA SER A 49 11.86 -3.49 17.97
C SER A 49 12.87 -4.62 18.13
N ALA A 50 14.14 -4.36 17.81
CA ALA A 50 15.21 -5.33 18.01
C ALA A 50 15.65 -5.44 19.47
N ALA A 51 15.69 -4.32 20.19
CA ALA A 51 16.08 -4.25 21.60
C ALA A 51 14.96 -4.70 22.56
N ALA A 52 13.70 -4.67 22.11
CA ALA A 52 12.55 -5.03 22.93
C ALA A 52 12.46 -6.55 23.17
N GLU A 53 12.44 -6.93 24.44
CA GLU A 53 12.10 -8.29 24.86
C GLU A 53 10.58 -8.47 24.87
N THR A 54 9.88 -7.44 25.37
CA THR A 54 8.44 -7.33 25.49
C THR A 54 7.92 -6.06 24.80
N PRO A 55 6.65 -6.03 24.33
CA PRO A 55 6.07 -4.83 23.73
C PRO A 55 6.08 -3.59 24.63
N SER A 56 6.04 -3.77 25.96
CA SER A 56 6.11 -2.68 26.93
C SER A 56 7.44 -1.92 26.93
N ASP A 57 8.50 -2.51 26.37
CA ASP A 57 9.84 -1.89 26.33
C ASP A 57 9.91 -0.74 25.31
N ILE A 58 8.93 -0.65 24.40
CA ILE A 58 8.86 0.40 23.40
C ILE A 58 7.97 1.53 23.93
N PHE A 59 8.53 2.73 24.02
CA PHE A 59 7.84 3.90 24.60
C PHE A 59 6.52 4.27 23.88
N LEU A 60 6.32 3.84 22.64
CA LEU A 60 5.09 4.01 21.86
C LEU A 60 3.96 3.03 22.26
N TYR A 61 4.26 2.01 23.07
CA TYR A 61 3.31 0.96 23.48
C TYR A 61 2.01 1.48 24.08
N PRO A 62 2.02 2.48 25.01
CA PRO A 62 0.79 2.97 25.63
C PRO A 62 -0.18 3.61 24.62
N PHE A 63 0.33 4.14 23.50
CA PHE A 63 -0.47 4.88 22.52
C PHE A 63 -0.90 4.01 21.34
N ARG A 64 -0.13 2.96 20.99
CA ARG A 64 -0.34 2.15 19.79
C ARG A 64 0.07 0.68 19.99
N PRO A 65 -0.57 -0.06 20.91
CA PRO A 65 -0.11 -1.40 21.32
C PRO A 65 -0.06 -2.41 20.17
N LEU A 66 -1.06 -2.38 19.26
CA LEU A 66 -1.07 -3.24 18.07
C LEU A 66 0.06 -2.89 17.09
N HIS A 67 0.37 -1.60 16.93
CA HIS A 67 1.46 -1.14 16.06
C HIS A 67 2.79 -1.70 16.56
N VAL A 68 3.07 -1.51 17.85
CA VAL A 68 4.29 -1.98 18.50
C VAL A 68 4.45 -3.49 18.39
N LEU A 69 3.39 -4.25 18.64
CA LEU A 69 3.43 -5.70 18.50
C LEU A 69 3.78 -6.13 17.07
N LEU A 70 3.16 -5.47 16.08
CA LEU A 70 3.41 -5.77 14.67
C LEU A 70 4.83 -5.42 14.25
N ASP A 71 5.41 -4.34 14.78
CA ASP A 71 6.80 -3.98 14.46
C ASP A 71 7.80 -4.95 15.08
N ILE A 72 7.64 -5.32 16.36
CA ILE A 72 8.48 -6.36 16.99
C ILE A 72 8.45 -7.65 16.18
N VAL A 73 7.25 -8.14 15.85
CA VAL A 73 7.09 -9.37 15.06
C VAL A 73 7.71 -9.20 13.68
N SER A 74 7.48 -8.08 13.00
CA SER A 74 8.00 -7.84 11.65
C SER A 74 9.52 -7.76 11.64
N VAL A 75 10.14 -7.08 12.62
CA VAL A 75 11.60 -6.98 12.74
C VAL A 75 12.22 -8.33 13.06
N ARG A 76 11.62 -9.14 13.94
CA ARG A 76 12.10 -10.49 14.24
C ARG A 76 12.01 -11.43 13.03
N LEU A 77 10.99 -11.28 12.18
CA LEU A 77 10.79 -12.13 10.99
C LEU A 77 11.62 -11.69 9.78
N ILE A 78 11.69 -10.37 9.53
CA ILE A 78 12.30 -9.81 8.32
C ILE A 78 13.78 -9.47 8.55
N GLY A 79 14.14 -9.09 9.77
CA GLY A 79 15.48 -8.64 10.13
C GLY A 79 15.82 -7.26 9.57
N PHE A 80 17.13 -7.00 9.46
CA PHE A 80 17.69 -5.69 9.13
C PHE A 80 18.09 -5.52 7.65
N ASN A 81 17.77 -6.50 6.79
CA ASN A 81 17.97 -6.32 5.36
C ASN A 81 16.88 -5.40 4.81
N PRO A 82 17.19 -4.24 4.19
CA PRO A 82 16.19 -3.30 3.70
C PRO A 82 15.33 -3.85 2.55
N LEU A 83 15.89 -4.71 1.71
CA LEU A 83 15.23 -5.19 0.48
C LEU A 83 13.87 -5.86 0.78
N PRO A 84 13.76 -6.85 1.70
CA PRO A 84 12.48 -7.40 2.12
C PRO A 84 11.42 -6.38 2.57
N TRP A 85 11.80 -5.32 3.29
CA TRP A 85 10.87 -4.28 3.75
C TRP A 85 10.28 -3.50 2.58
N HIS A 86 11.13 -3.11 1.64
CA HIS A 86 10.71 -2.42 0.43
C HIS A 86 9.83 -3.30 -0.46
N ILE A 87 10.13 -4.61 -0.57
CA ILE A 87 9.28 -5.59 -1.27
C ILE A 87 7.91 -5.70 -0.59
N LEU A 88 7.87 -5.86 0.73
CA LEU A 88 6.62 -5.93 1.49
C LEU A 88 5.78 -4.67 1.26
N MET A 89 6.42 -3.50 1.30
CA MET A 89 5.76 -2.23 1.05
C MET A 89 5.22 -2.11 -0.38
N LEU A 90 5.96 -2.58 -1.38
CA LEU A 90 5.49 -2.66 -2.77
C LEU A 90 4.23 -3.54 -2.90
N VAL A 91 4.21 -4.68 -2.21
CA VAL A 91 3.04 -5.58 -2.17
C VAL A 91 1.84 -4.90 -1.54
N ILE A 92 2.01 -4.25 -0.38
CA ILE A 92 0.93 -3.54 0.31
C ILE A 92 0.36 -2.43 -0.58
N ARG A 93 1.22 -1.64 -1.24
CA ARG A 93 0.79 -0.58 -2.17
C ARG A 93 -0.01 -1.16 -3.35
N PHE A 94 0.49 -2.22 -3.97
CA PHE A 94 -0.21 -2.90 -5.05
C PHE A 94 -1.60 -3.39 -4.62
N LEU A 95 -1.68 -4.08 -3.47
CA LEU A 95 -2.95 -4.56 -2.92
C LEU A 95 -3.89 -3.40 -2.60
N GLY A 96 -3.38 -2.29 -2.04
CA GLY A 96 -4.14 -1.07 -1.77
C GLY A 96 -4.77 -0.51 -3.03
N GLY A 97 -3.98 -0.35 -4.10
CA GLY A 97 -4.49 0.09 -5.40
C GLY A 97 -5.50 -0.87 -6.03
N LEU A 98 -5.28 -2.19 -5.88
CA LEU A 98 -6.19 -3.21 -6.38
C LEU A 98 -7.54 -3.18 -5.66
N VAL A 99 -7.52 -3.09 -4.32
CA VAL A 99 -8.73 -2.98 -3.51
C VAL A 99 -9.46 -1.68 -3.80
N PHE A 100 -8.74 -0.56 -3.92
CA PHE A 100 -9.32 0.72 -4.29
C PHE A 100 -10.00 0.67 -5.67
N TRP A 101 -9.37 0.06 -6.67
CA TRP A 101 -9.99 -0.17 -7.97
C TRP A 101 -11.27 -1.01 -7.88
N ARG A 102 -11.26 -2.10 -7.10
CA ARG A 102 -12.45 -2.94 -6.87
C ARG A 102 -13.56 -2.18 -6.17
N LEU A 103 -13.22 -1.36 -5.19
CA LEU A 103 -14.16 -0.46 -4.51
C LEU A 103 -14.80 0.51 -5.49
N LEU A 104 -14.01 1.21 -6.32
CA LEU A 104 -14.52 2.12 -7.35
C LEU A 104 -15.44 1.42 -8.34
N LYS A 105 -15.08 0.21 -8.78
CA LYS A 105 -15.94 -0.61 -9.64
C LYS A 105 -17.26 -0.98 -8.96
N ALA A 106 -17.23 -1.26 -7.66
CA ALA A 106 -18.42 -1.56 -6.91
C ALA A 106 -19.33 -0.33 -6.76
N ILE A 107 -18.81 0.85 -6.42
CA ILE A 107 -19.64 2.05 -6.21
C ILE A 107 -20.04 2.76 -7.51
N TRP A 108 -19.20 2.72 -8.54
CA TRP A 108 -19.39 3.44 -9.80
C TRP A 108 -19.33 2.50 -11.02
N PRO A 109 -20.34 1.62 -11.18
CA PRO A 109 -20.40 0.69 -12.29
C PRO A 109 -20.50 1.42 -13.64
N GLY A 110 -19.95 0.84 -14.70
CA GLY A 110 -19.98 1.42 -16.05
C GLY A 110 -18.84 2.38 -16.39
N HIS A 111 -18.10 2.89 -15.40
CA HIS A 111 -17.03 3.88 -15.61
C HIS A 111 -15.62 3.27 -15.57
N LYS A 112 -15.42 2.17 -16.30
CA LYS A 112 -14.18 1.35 -16.25
C LYS A 112 -12.90 2.18 -16.38
N ALA A 113 -12.80 2.99 -17.43
CA ALA A 113 -11.61 3.81 -17.69
C ALA A 113 -11.33 4.82 -16.56
N ARG A 114 -12.38 5.48 -16.04
CA ARG A 114 -12.23 6.45 -14.93
C ARG A 114 -11.79 5.76 -13.65
N ASN A 115 -12.39 4.61 -13.32
CA ASN A 115 -12.04 3.84 -12.14
C ASN A 115 -10.59 3.33 -12.20
N THR A 116 -10.13 2.89 -13.38
CA THR A 116 -8.73 2.50 -13.59
C THR A 116 -7.79 3.68 -13.43
N TRP A 117 -8.06 4.82 -14.06
CA TRP A 117 -7.21 6.00 -13.92
C TRP A 117 -7.16 6.54 -12.50
N ALA A 118 -8.30 6.57 -11.80
CA ALA A 118 -8.33 6.95 -10.38
C ALA A 118 -7.47 6.01 -9.52
N ALA A 119 -7.51 4.70 -9.79
CA ALA A 119 -6.66 3.74 -9.08
C ALA A 119 -5.18 3.89 -9.41
N VAL A 120 -4.82 4.20 -10.66
CA VAL A 120 -3.43 4.51 -11.06
C VAL A 120 -2.93 5.76 -10.35
N VAL A 121 -3.73 6.84 -10.31
CA VAL A 121 -3.36 8.08 -9.62
C VAL A 121 -3.19 7.84 -8.12
N PHE A 122 -4.13 7.13 -7.49
CA PHE A 122 -4.01 6.74 -6.09
C PHE A 122 -2.74 5.93 -5.81
N LEU A 123 -2.41 4.98 -6.68
CA LEU A 123 -1.24 4.12 -6.52
C LEU A 123 0.06 4.90 -6.63
N VAL A 124 0.17 5.85 -7.57
CA VAL A 124 1.39 6.66 -7.78
C VAL A 124 1.51 7.80 -6.77
N TYR A 125 0.38 8.35 -6.32
CA TYR A 125 0.34 9.47 -5.39
C TYR A 125 -0.76 9.26 -4.33
N PRO A 126 -0.51 8.44 -3.30
CA PRO A 126 -1.48 8.15 -2.25
C PRO A 126 -1.56 9.26 -1.19
N SER A 127 -1.11 10.49 -1.49
CA SER A 127 -0.99 11.65 -0.59
C SER A 127 -0.01 11.51 0.58
N PHE A 128 0.53 10.32 0.85
CA PHE A 128 1.70 10.15 1.72
C PHE A 128 2.97 10.63 0.99
N LEU A 129 3.80 11.47 1.61
CA LEU A 129 5.00 12.01 0.96
C LEU A 129 6.27 11.21 1.27
N GLN A 130 6.30 10.52 2.40
CA GLN A 130 7.50 9.80 2.87
C GLN A 130 7.54 8.37 2.30
N GLN A 131 7.62 8.27 0.97
CA GLN A 131 7.50 7.00 0.24
C GLN A 131 8.71 6.06 0.42
N SER A 132 9.88 6.60 0.76
CA SER A 132 11.12 5.84 0.94
C SER A 132 11.22 5.16 2.32
N MET A 133 10.40 5.56 3.30
CA MET A 133 10.41 4.97 4.64
C MET A 133 9.61 3.67 4.69
N ALA A 134 10.23 2.56 4.33
CA ALA A 134 9.50 1.30 4.17
C ALA A 134 9.09 0.66 5.50
N VAL A 135 9.78 0.92 6.62
CA VAL A 135 9.48 0.27 7.90
C VAL A 135 8.32 0.98 8.58
N VAL A 136 8.44 2.29 8.79
CA VAL A 136 7.45 3.10 9.52
C VAL A 136 6.16 3.24 8.73
N TYR A 137 6.25 3.58 7.44
CA TYR A 137 5.04 3.81 6.64
C TYR A 137 4.33 2.51 6.25
N ARG A 138 4.96 1.35 6.36
CA ARG A 138 4.29 0.05 6.19
C ARG A 138 3.02 -0.02 7.01
N GLN A 139 3.06 0.41 8.26
CA GLN A 139 1.88 0.35 9.12
C GLN A 139 0.76 1.25 8.60
N HIS A 140 1.07 2.49 8.22
CA HIS A 140 0.09 3.44 7.67
C HIS A 140 -0.56 2.90 6.38
N PHE A 141 0.23 2.37 5.45
CA PHE A 141 -0.28 1.80 4.22
C PHE A 141 -1.07 0.50 4.45
N THR A 142 -0.65 -0.31 5.42
CA THR A 142 -1.38 -1.52 5.83
C THR A 142 -2.74 -1.16 6.41
N THR A 143 -2.81 -0.16 7.29
CA THR A 143 -4.07 0.37 7.83
C THR A 143 -4.96 0.91 6.71
N ALA A 144 -4.41 1.68 5.77
CA ALA A 144 -5.16 2.19 4.63
C ALA A 144 -5.72 1.06 3.74
N LEU A 145 -4.93 0.02 3.46
CA LEU A 145 -5.37 -1.17 2.73
C LEU A 145 -6.55 -1.85 3.43
N PHE A 146 -6.42 -2.16 4.72
CA PHE A 146 -7.49 -2.84 5.46
C PHE A 146 -8.74 -1.98 5.62
N TYR A 147 -8.59 -0.66 5.78
CA TYR A 147 -9.69 0.28 5.76
C TYR A 147 -10.45 0.24 4.42
N LEU A 148 -9.74 0.40 3.30
CA LEU A 148 -10.35 0.33 1.97
C LEU A 148 -11.01 -1.03 1.70
N PHE A 149 -10.40 -2.11 2.19
CA PHE A 149 -10.95 -3.45 2.06
C PHE A 149 -12.22 -3.62 2.87
N SER A 150 -12.27 -3.11 4.10
CA SER A 150 -13.47 -3.08 4.93
C SER A 150 -14.60 -2.33 4.24
N VAL A 151 -14.34 -1.13 3.70
CA VAL A 151 -15.34 -0.36 2.94
C VAL A 151 -15.81 -1.10 1.69
N TYR A 152 -14.90 -1.76 0.96
CA TYR A 152 -15.27 -2.59 -0.18
C TYR A 152 -16.22 -3.72 0.21
N LEU A 153 -15.94 -4.43 1.31
CA LEU A 153 -16.81 -5.49 1.82
C LEU A 153 -18.19 -4.95 2.25
N MET A 154 -18.25 -3.77 2.87
CA MET A 154 -19.53 -3.12 3.19
C MET A 154 -20.36 -2.79 1.93
N VAL A 155 -19.70 -2.30 0.87
CA VAL A 155 -20.41 -2.03 -0.39
C VAL A 155 -20.91 -3.33 -1.01
N LEU A 156 -20.12 -4.41 -0.98
CA LEU A 156 -20.56 -5.72 -1.44
C LEU A 156 -21.71 -6.27 -0.61
N SER A 157 -21.67 -6.09 0.71
CA SER A 157 -22.75 -6.58 1.58
C SER A 157 -24.05 -5.88 1.23
N VAL A 158 -24.07 -4.55 1.08
CA VAL A 158 -25.29 -3.81 0.70
C VAL A 158 -25.83 -4.24 -0.66
N LYS A 159 -24.97 -4.57 -1.63
CA LYS A 159 -25.37 -5.02 -2.97
C LYS A 159 -25.86 -6.46 -3.06
N ALA A 160 -25.62 -7.26 -2.02
CA ALA A 160 -26.06 -8.65 -1.97
C ALA A 160 -27.51 -8.81 -1.49
N TRP A 161 -28.11 -7.72 -0.98
CA TRP A 161 -29.54 -7.62 -0.66
C TRP A 161 -30.31 -7.05 -1.85
#